data_AF-A0AAX6HFP1-F1
#
_entry.id   AF-A0AAX6HFP1-F1
#
_cell.length_a   1.000
_cell.length_b   1.000
_cell.length_c   1.000
_cell.angle_alpha   90.00
_cell.angle_beta   90.00
_cell.angle_gamma   90.00
#
_symmetry.space_group_name_H-M   'P 1'
#
loop_
_entity.id
_entity.type
_entity.pdbx_description
1 polymer ?
#
loop_
_entity_poly.entity_id
_entity_poly.type
_entity_poly.pdbx_seq_one_letter_code
_entity_poly.pdbx_strand_id
1 'polypeptide(L)'
;MLSVPAQIAGCRTVVLATPPSSDGSICKEVLYCAKKAGVTHILKAGGAQAIAAMAWGTASCPKVDKIFGPGNQYVTAAKMILQNSEAMISIDMPAGPSEVLVIADKHANPIHIASDLLSQAEHGPDSQVVLVIAGDDVDVAAIETEISKQCASLPRGHFASEALGHSFTVFARDMVEAISFSNLYAPEHLIINVKDAEKWEGLIENAGSVFMGQWSPESVGDYASGTNHVLPTYGYARMYSGVSLDSFQKFITVQSLTEEGLRKLGPYVAKMAEVEGLEAHKRAVTLRLQDMEEAPII
;
A
#
# COMPACT_ATOMS: atom_id res chain seq x y z
N MET A 1 3.17 -8.37 8.17
CA MET A 1 2.72 -7.03 7.75
C MET A 1 1.24 -6.73 8.00
N LEU A 2 0.28 -7.62 7.67
CA LEU A 2 -1.15 -7.30 7.82
C LEU A 2 -1.70 -7.44 9.25
N SER A 3 -1.38 -8.54 9.94
CA SER A 3 -2.06 -8.87 11.21
C SER A 3 -1.62 -8.02 12.41
N VAL A 4 -0.41 -7.46 12.39
CA VAL A 4 0.11 -6.59 13.45
C VAL A 4 -0.67 -5.28 13.56
N PRO A 5 -0.84 -4.46 12.49
CA PRO A 5 -1.68 -3.26 12.57
C PRO A 5 -3.16 -3.58 12.85
N ALA A 6 -3.69 -4.70 12.36
CA ALA A 6 -5.05 -5.15 12.72
C ALA A 6 -5.21 -5.41 14.22
N GLN A 7 -4.20 -6.02 14.85
CA GLN A 7 -4.16 -6.26 16.30
C GLN A 7 -4.11 -4.93 17.07
N ILE A 8 -3.23 -4.02 16.66
CA ILE A 8 -3.08 -2.70 17.30
C ILE A 8 -4.37 -1.89 17.17
N ALA A 9 -5.05 -1.95 16.01
CA ALA A 9 -6.34 -1.29 15.78
C ALA A 9 -7.51 -1.91 16.58
N GLY A 10 -7.32 -3.10 17.17
CA GLY A 10 -8.37 -3.79 17.92
C GLY A 10 -9.45 -4.43 17.05
N CYS A 11 -9.11 -4.86 15.83
CA CYS A 11 -10.04 -5.57 14.96
C CYS A 11 -10.53 -6.87 15.64
N ARG A 12 -11.85 -7.00 15.85
CA ARG A 12 -12.44 -8.13 16.58
C ARG A 12 -12.43 -9.44 15.80
N THR A 13 -12.63 -9.35 14.48
CA THR A 13 -12.61 -10.50 13.58
C THR A 13 -11.51 -10.27 12.55
N VAL A 14 -10.50 -11.15 12.56
CA VAL A 14 -9.37 -11.12 11.64
C VAL A 14 -9.28 -12.50 10.97
N VAL A 15 -9.63 -12.55 9.69
CA VAL A 15 -9.56 -13.75 8.87
C VAL A 15 -8.28 -13.69 8.03
N LEU A 16 -7.40 -14.69 8.19
CA LEU A 16 -6.21 -14.84 7.36
C LEU A 16 -6.45 -15.95 6.34
N ALA A 17 -6.47 -15.58 5.06
CA ALA A 17 -6.51 -16.52 3.96
C ALA A 17 -5.10 -16.95 3.55
N THR A 18 -4.86 -18.25 3.46
CA THR A 18 -3.62 -18.82 2.92
C THR A 18 -3.93 -20.12 2.19
N PRO A 19 -3.47 -20.30 0.94
CA PRO A 19 -3.60 -21.60 0.28
C PRO A 19 -2.77 -22.65 1.05
N PRO A 20 -3.29 -23.87 1.22
CA PRO A 20 -2.53 -24.95 1.83
C PRO A 20 -1.44 -25.47 0.88
N SER A 21 -0.45 -26.12 1.45
CA SER A 21 0.49 -26.98 0.73
C SER A 21 -0.24 -28.15 0.04
N SER A 22 0.44 -28.86 -0.86
CA SER A 22 -0.12 -30.00 -1.60
C SER A 22 -0.62 -31.15 -0.69
N ASP A 23 -0.09 -31.25 0.53
CA ASP A 23 -0.51 -32.20 1.57
C ASP A 23 -1.66 -31.68 2.46
N GLY A 24 -2.19 -30.48 2.19
CA GLY A 24 -3.27 -29.85 2.96
C GLY A 24 -2.80 -29.11 4.23
N SER A 25 -1.49 -29.09 4.50
CA SER A 25 -0.91 -28.35 5.63
C SER A 25 -0.84 -26.85 5.35
N ILE A 26 -0.69 -26.05 6.42
CA ILE A 26 -0.32 -24.63 6.31
C ILE A 26 1.12 -24.52 6.79
N CYS A 27 1.92 -23.67 6.16
CA CYS A 27 3.24 -23.28 6.64
C CYS A 27 3.21 -22.93 8.15
N LYS A 28 4.02 -23.63 8.94
CA LYS A 28 4.04 -23.51 10.40
C LYS A 28 4.49 -22.11 10.86
N GLU A 29 5.36 -21.46 10.09
CA GLU A 29 5.82 -20.10 10.32
C GLU A 29 4.67 -19.09 10.13
N VAL A 30 3.83 -19.27 9.11
CA VAL A 30 2.60 -18.48 8.92
C VAL A 30 1.66 -18.64 10.11
N LEU A 31 1.44 -19.87 10.59
CA LEU A 31 0.60 -20.12 11.77
C LEU A 31 1.17 -19.50 13.05
N TYR A 32 2.48 -19.55 13.25
CA TYR A 32 3.13 -18.90 14.38
C TYR A 32 2.89 -17.38 14.35
N CYS A 33 3.14 -16.74 13.20
CA CYS A 33 2.93 -15.31 13.03
C CYS A 33 1.46 -14.91 13.22
N ALA A 34 0.53 -15.68 12.65
CA ALA A 34 -0.91 -15.47 12.78
C ALA A 34 -1.35 -15.52 14.25
N LYS A 35 -0.90 -16.55 14.99
CA LYS A 35 -1.20 -16.69 16.41
C LYS A 35 -0.60 -15.55 17.23
N LYS A 36 0.65 -15.18 16.96
CA LYS A 36 1.35 -14.09 17.66
C LYS A 36 0.66 -12.74 17.47
N ALA A 37 0.14 -12.48 16.28
CA ALA A 37 -0.56 -11.25 15.91
C ALA A 37 -2.08 -11.30 16.15
N GLY A 38 -2.60 -12.29 16.87
CA GLY A 38 -4.01 -12.32 17.29
C GLY A 38 -5.02 -12.57 16.16
N VAL A 39 -4.63 -13.24 15.09
CA VAL A 39 -5.57 -13.69 14.05
C VAL A 39 -6.63 -14.62 14.65
N THR A 40 -7.91 -14.38 14.35
CA THR A 40 -9.01 -15.13 14.97
C THR A 40 -9.47 -16.32 14.13
N HIS A 41 -9.34 -16.25 12.80
CA HIS A 41 -9.75 -17.32 11.88
C HIS A 41 -8.68 -17.55 10.80
N ILE A 42 -8.46 -18.81 10.45
CA ILE A 42 -7.60 -19.20 9.35
C ILE A 42 -8.45 -19.82 8.24
N LEU A 43 -8.47 -19.19 7.07
CA LEU A 43 -9.09 -19.70 5.87
C LEU A 43 -8.04 -20.43 5.01
N LYS A 44 -8.16 -21.75 4.90
CA LYS A 44 -7.32 -22.60 4.04
C LYS A 44 -7.72 -22.51 2.57
N ALA A 45 -7.59 -21.31 1.99
CA ALA A 45 -7.85 -21.06 0.58
C ALA A 45 -6.97 -19.90 0.08
N GLY A 46 -6.68 -19.88 -1.21
CA GLY A 46 -6.03 -18.75 -1.90
C GLY A 46 -6.86 -18.31 -3.11
N GLY A 47 -6.33 -17.38 -3.91
CA GLY A 47 -6.95 -16.94 -5.16
C GLY A 47 -8.26 -16.16 -4.97
N ALA A 48 -8.95 -15.91 -6.08
CA ALA A 48 -10.20 -15.16 -6.12
C ALA A 48 -11.31 -15.78 -5.24
N GLN A 49 -11.34 -17.11 -5.12
CA GLN A 49 -12.28 -17.84 -4.29
C GLN A 49 -12.11 -17.54 -2.79
N ALA A 50 -10.88 -17.31 -2.32
CA ALA A 50 -10.65 -16.91 -0.93
C ALA A 50 -11.13 -15.48 -0.68
N ILE A 51 -10.89 -14.58 -1.63
CA ILE A 51 -11.37 -13.19 -1.57
C ILE A 51 -12.91 -13.17 -1.55
N ALA A 52 -13.55 -13.92 -2.44
CA ALA A 52 -15.01 -14.04 -2.48
C ALA A 52 -15.58 -14.64 -1.18
N ALA A 53 -14.95 -15.66 -0.62
CA ALA A 53 -15.38 -16.27 0.63
C ALA A 53 -15.32 -15.28 1.81
N MET A 54 -14.28 -14.45 1.89
CA MET A 54 -14.19 -13.41 2.93
C MET A 54 -15.16 -12.25 2.68
N ALA A 55 -15.39 -11.87 1.41
CA ALA A 55 -16.26 -10.76 1.06
C ALA A 55 -17.74 -11.06 1.35
N TRP A 56 -18.22 -12.22 0.92
CA TRP A 56 -19.62 -12.62 1.06
C TRP A 56 -19.91 -13.38 2.35
N GLY A 57 -18.88 -13.94 2.98
CA GLY A 57 -19.04 -14.96 4.01
C GLY A 57 -19.47 -16.31 3.41
N THR A 58 -19.24 -17.38 4.17
CA THR A 58 -19.73 -18.73 3.85
C THR A 58 -20.23 -19.41 5.11
N ALA A 59 -20.66 -20.66 5.02
CA ALA A 59 -21.04 -21.46 6.20
C ALA A 59 -19.91 -21.57 7.25
N SER A 60 -18.63 -21.40 6.86
CA SER A 60 -17.47 -21.54 7.75
C SER A 60 -16.49 -20.35 7.71
N CYS A 61 -16.66 -19.41 6.78
CA CYS A 61 -15.84 -18.20 6.68
C CYS A 61 -16.65 -16.97 7.11
N PRO A 62 -16.21 -16.23 8.14
CA PRO A 62 -16.84 -14.97 8.51
C PRO A 62 -16.77 -13.96 7.34
N LYS A 63 -17.87 -13.25 7.09
CA LYS A 63 -17.85 -12.04 6.26
C LYS A 63 -16.99 -10.98 6.93
N VAL A 64 -16.13 -10.31 6.17
CA VAL A 64 -15.31 -9.18 6.63
C VAL A 64 -15.77 -7.86 6.00
N ASP A 65 -15.42 -6.73 6.59
CA ASP A 65 -15.80 -5.41 6.06
C ASP A 65 -14.72 -4.79 5.15
N LYS A 66 -13.49 -5.27 5.26
CA LYS A 66 -12.36 -4.83 4.44
C LYS A 66 -11.39 -5.99 4.20
N ILE A 67 -10.93 -6.15 2.96
CA ILE A 67 -9.98 -7.18 2.55
C ILE A 67 -8.62 -6.55 2.26
N PHE A 68 -7.56 -7.17 2.77
CA PHE A 68 -6.18 -6.68 2.66
C PHE A 68 -5.27 -7.71 2.01
N GLY A 69 -4.14 -7.23 1.52
CA GLY A 69 -2.97 -8.05 1.22
C GLY A 69 -2.59 -8.08 -0.25
N PRO A 70 -1.31 -8.40 -0.52
CA PRO A 70 -0.80 -8.55 -1.87
C PRO A 70 -1.24 -9.88 -2.48
N GLY A 71 -1.12 -9.99 -3.79
CA GLY A 71 -1.31 -11.26 -4.48
C GLY A 71 -1.07 -11.12 -5.98
N ASN A 72 -1.15 -12.24 -6.68
CA ASN A 72 -1.10 -12.21 -8.13
C ASN A 72 -2.26 -11.40 -8.73
N GLN A 73 -2.17 -11.13 -10.03
CA GLN A 73 -3.18 -10.37 -10.77
C GLN A 73 -4.63 -10.86 -10.58
N TYR A 74 -4.87 -12.16 -10.35
CA TYR A 74 -6.21 -12.71 -10.11
C TYR A 74 -6.75 -12.34 -8.72
N VAL A 75 -5.89 -12.38 -7.69
CA VAL A 75 -6.24 -11.93 -6.33
C VAL A 75 -6.56 -10.43 -6.35
N THR A 76 -5.71 -9.65 -7.01
CA THR A 76 -5.89 -8.20 -7.14
C THR A 76 -7.15 -7.85 -7.92
N ALA A 77 -7.41 -8.50 -9.05
CA ALA A 77 -8.64 -8.30 -9.82
C ALA A 77 -9.90 -8.68 -9.00
N ALA A 78 -9.86 -9.79 -8.25
CA ALA A 78 -10.98 -10.19 -7.39
C ALA A 78 -11.28 -9.14 -6.31
N LYS A 79 -10.24 -8.61 -5.65
CA LYS A 79 -10.36 -7.48 -4.71
C LYS A 79 -11.02 -6.28 -5.37
N MET A 80 -10.54 -5.89 -6.56
CA MET A 80 -11.05 -4.73 -7.31
C MET A 80 -12.50 -4.89 -7.78
N ILE A 81 -12.93 -6.12 -8.13
CA ILE A 81 -14.32 -6.40 -8.49
C ILE A 81 -15.21 -6.31 -7.24
N LEU A 82 -14.80 -6.95 -6.13
CA LEU A 82 -15.66 -7.11 -4.96
C LEU A 82 -15.91 -5.81 -4.20
N GLN A 83 -15.01 -4.83 -4.24
CA GLN A 83 -15.28 -3.50 -3.66
C GLN A 83 -16.44 -2.77 -4.34
N ASN A 84 -16.82 -3.17 -5.55
CA ASN A 84 -17.95 -2.61 -6.32
C ASN A 84 -19.20 -3.49 -6.28
N SER A 85 -19.21 -4.52 -5.43
CA SER A 85 -20.30 -5.50 -5.35
C SER A 85 -21.24 -5.24 -4.18
N GLU A 86 -22.40 -5.89 -4.19
CA GLU A 86 -23.35 -5.89 -3.08
C GLU A 86 -22.84 -6.63 -1.82
N ALA A 87 -21.57 -7.08 -1.80
CA ALA A 87 -20.94 -7.66 -0.61
C ALA A 87 -20.68 -6.62 0.49
N MET A 88 -20.73 -5.32 0.14
CA MET A 88 -20.49 -4.21 1.06
C MET A 88 -19.13 -4.34 1.76
N ILE A 89 -18.08 -4.39 0.96
CA ILE A 89 -16.69 -4.46 1.41
C ILE A 89 -15.86 -3.35 0.78
N SER A 90 -14.78 -2.98 1.46
CA SER A 90 -13.70 -2.18 0.88
C SER A 90 -12.42 -3.03 0.74
N ILE A 91 -11.41 -2.48 0.07
CA ILE A 91 -10.07 -3.08 0.02
C ILE A 91 -9.04 -2.05 0.49
N ASP A 92 -7.82 -2.50 0.77
CA ASP A 92 -6.68 -1.62 0.98
C ASP A 92 -6.26 -0.90 -0.32
N MET A 93 -5.76 -1.65 -1.29
CA MET A 93 -5.27 -1.15 -2.57
C MET A 93 -5.07 -2.29 -3.58
N PRO A 94 -4.88 -1.97 -4.87
CA PRO A 94 -4.26 -2.89 -5.82
C PRO A 94 -2.77 -3.08 -5.48
N ALA A 95 -2.44 -4.27 -4.95
CA ALA A 95 -1.08 -4.69 -4.60
C ALA A 95 -0.78 -5.97 -5.40
N GLY A 96 -0.34 -5.76 -6.64
CA GLY A 96 -0.12 -6.80 -7.65
C GLY A 96 1.27 -7.45 -7.58
N PRO A 97 1.82 -7.90 -8.72
CA PRO A 97 3.21 -8.29 -8.88
C PRO A 97 4.13 -7.16 -8.43
N SER A 98 5.20 -7.54 -7.75
CA SER A 98 6.07 -6.60 -7.08
C SER A 98 6.96 -5.82 -8.06
N GLU A 99 7.32 -4.60 -7.67
CA GLU A 99 8.11 -3.68 -8.48
C GLU A 99 9.23 -3.05 -7.64
N VAL A 100 10.39 -2.77 -8.26
CA VAL A 100 11.44 -1.94 -7.66
C VAL A 100 12.08 -1.03 -8.70
N LEU A 101 12.30 0.22 -8.33
CA LEU A 101 13.10 1.17 -9.09
C LEU A 101 14.36 1.54 -8.30
N VAL A 102 15.54 1.30 -8.88
CA VAL A 102 16.83 1.64 -8.29
C VAL A 102 17.40 2.86 -9.00
N ILE A 103 17.64 3.95 -8.29
CA ILE A 103 18.44 5.08 -8.78
C ILE A 103 19.88 4.88 -8.31
N ALA A 104 20.82 4.86 -9.25
CA ALA A 104 22.23 4.63 -8.96
C ALA A 104 23.14 5.69 -9.61
N ASP A 105 24.14 6.16 -8.87
CA ASP A 105 25.22 7.02 -9.36
C ASP A 105 26.56 6.26 -9.39
N LYS A 106 27.64 6.95 -9.76
CA LYS A 106 28.97 6.33 -9.88
C LYS A 106 29.58 5.84 -8.58
N HIS A 107 28.99 6.15 -7.43
CA HIS A 107 29.44 5.69 -6.12
C HIS A 107 28.78 4.37 -5.71
N ALA A 108 27.71 3.96 -6.40
CA ALA A 108 27.02 2.71 -6.14
C ALA A 108 27.83 1.50 -6.62
N ASN A 109 27.81 0.42 -5.82
CA ASN A 109 28.50 -0.82 -6.15
C ASN A 109 27.67 -1.64 -7.16
N PRO A 110 28.21 -1.98 -8.35
CA PRO A 110 27.50 -2.80 -9.34
C PRO A 110 26.96 -4.12 -8.80
N ILE A 111 27.68 -4.76 -7.87
CA ILE A 111 27.26 -6.01 -7.24
C ILE A 111 25.97 -5.81 -6.44
N HIS A 112 25.85 -4.69 -5.71
CA HIS A 112 24.70 -4.40 -4.87
C HIS A 112 23.50 -4.02 -5.73
N ILE A 113 23.68 -3.17 -6.75
CA ILE A 113 22.61 -2.80 -7.69
C ILE A 113 22.03 -4.06 -8.34
N ALA A 114 22.89 -4.96 -8.84
CA ALA A 114 22.45 -6.21 -9.44
C ALA A 114 21.64 -7.07 -8.44
N SER A 115 22.11 -7.15 -7.19
CA SER A 115 21.42 -7.89 -6.13
C SER A 115 20.05 -7.29 -5.79
N ASP A 116 19.94 -5.96 -5.73
CA ASP A 116 18.69 -5.25 -5.42
C ASP A 116 17.66 -5.42 -6.55
N LEU A 117 18.09 -5.35 -7.81
CA LEU A 117 17.21 -5.62 -8.95
C LEU A 117 16.75 -7.09 -8.94
N LEU A 118 17.64 -8.03 -8.64
CA LEU A 118 17.30 -9.46 -8.64
C LEU A 118 16.43 -9.88 -7.44
N SER A 119 16.53 -9.19 -6.29
CA SER A 119 15.72 -9.53 -5.12
C SER A 119 14.23 -9.40 -5.38
N GLN A 120 13.82 -8.42 -6.19
CA GLN A 120 12.43 -8.30 -6.59
C GLN A 120 12.09 -9.16 -7.82
N ALA A 121 13.00 -9.26 -8.79
CA ALA A 121 12.75 -10.04 -10.00
C ALA A 121 12.43 -11.52 -9.70
N GLU A 122 12.97 -12.10 -8.62
CA GLU A 122 12.70 -13.50 -8.27
C GLU A 122 11.31 -13.77 -7.68
N HIS A 123 10.52 -12.73 -7.34
CA HIS A 123 9.17 -12.89 -6.81
C HIS A 123 8.27 -13.65 -7.79
N GLY A 124 8.38 -13.33 -9.08
CA GLY A 124 7.68 -14.05 -10.14
C GLY A 124 7.85 -13.41 -11.52
N PRO A 125 7.45 -14.10 -12.59
CA PRO A 125 7.64 -13.65 -13.96
C PRO A 125 6.85 -12.39 -14.31
N ASP A 126 5.84 -12.05 -13.52
CA ASP A 126 5.01 -10.85 -13.69
C ASP A 126 5.64 -9.60 -13.00
N SER A 127 6.77 -9.72 -12.30
CA SER A 127 7.44 -8.61 -11.59
C SER A 127 8.22 -7.73 -12.55
N GLN A 128 8.35 -6.43 -12.28
CA GLN A 128 9.14 -5.52 -13.12
C GLN A 128 10.18 -4.77 -12.29
N VAL A 129 11.40 -4.68 -12.80
CA VAL A 129 12.47 -3.90 -12.16
C VAL A 129 12.98 -2.81 -13.09
N VAL A 130 13.36 -1.67 -12.53
CA VAL A 130 13.83 -0.52 -13.31
C VAL A 130 15.12 0.00 -12.71
N LEU A 131 16.14 0.14 -13.54
CA LEU A 131 17.39 0.80 -13.16
C LEU A 131 17.42 2.21 -13.76
N VAL A 132 17.66 3.22 -12.94
CA VAL A 132 17.88 4.60 -13.40
C VAL A 132 19.31 4.99 -13.06
N ILE A 133 20.13 5.15 -14.11
CA ILE A 133 21.49 5.66 -13.99
C ILE A 133 21.43 7.18 -13.93
N ALA A 134 21.95 7.77 -12.85
CA ALA A 134 21.95 9.21 -12.63
C ALA A 134 23.36 9.80 -12.84
N GLY A 135 23.51 10.57 -13.93
CA GLY A 135 24.76 11.23 -14.29
C GLY A 135 25.77 10.30 -14.99
N ASP A 136 27.03 10.71 -14.96
CA ASP A 136 28.12 10.07 -15.71
C ASP A 136 28.91 9.05 -14.86
N ASP A 137 29.79 8.30 -15.53
CA ASP A 137 30.78 7.37 -14.95
C ASP A 137 30.23 6.14 -14.21
N VAL A 138 28.96 5.77 -14.43
CA VAL A 138 28.44 4.48 -13.91
C VAL A 138 28.83 3.34 -14.85
N ASP A 139 29.47 2.31 -14.32
CA ASP A 139 29.87 1.12 -15.08
C ASP A 139 28.68 0.17 -15.28
N VAL A 140 27.85 0.49 -16.28
CA VAL A 140 26.67 -0.31 -16.64
C VAL A 140 27.04 -1.71 -17.10
N ALA A 141 28.18 -1.88 -17.77
CA ALA A 141 28.64 -3.20 -18.22
C ALA A 141 28.96 -4.12 -17.02
N ALA A 142 29.54 -3.56 -15.94
CA ALA A 142 29.74 -4.30 -14.70
C ALA A 142 28.41 -4.68 -14.03
N ILE A 143 27.40 -3.80 -14.06
CA ILE A 143 26.06 -4.09 -13.52
C ILE A 143 25.42 -5.23 -14.31
N GLU A 144 25.39 -5.17 -15.64
CA GLU A 144 24.82 -6.22 -16.50
C GLU A 144 25.53 -7.57 -16.32
N THR A 145 26.85 -7.53 -16.15
CA THR A 145 27.67 -8.73 -15.86
C THR A 145 27.26 -9.37 -14.54
N GLU A 146 27.09 -8.57 -13.48
CA GLU A 146 26.68 -9.06 -12.17
C GLU A 146 25.21 -9.53 -12.17
N ILE A 147 24.30 -8.86 -12.87
CA ILE A 147 22.92 -9.35 -13.06
C ILE A 147 22.94 -10.74 -13.69
N SER A 148 23.65 -10.91 -14.80
CA SER A 148 23.72 -12.20 -15.51
C SER A 148 24.32 -13.31 -14.64
N LYS A 149 25.43 -13.01 -13.95
CA LYS A 149 26.13 -13.95 -13.08
C LYS A 149 25.31 -14.35 -11.87
N GLN A 150 24.71 -13.39 -11.18
CA GLN A 150 23.91 -13.64 -9.99
C GLN A 150 22.61 -14.37 -10.35
N CYS A 151 21.90 -13.92 -11.39
CA CYS A 151 20.67 -14.56 -11.87
C CYS A 151 20.86 -16.04 -12.21
N ALA A 152 21.96 -16.40 -12.88
CA ALA A 152 22.27 -17.79 -13.23
C ALA A 152 22.50 -18.70 -12.00
N SER A 153 22.84 -18.13 -10.85
CA SER A 153 23.08 -18.87 -9.61
C SER A 153 21.84 -18.97 -8.71
N LEU A 154 20.76 -18.22 -9.01
CA LEU A 154 19.55 -18.20 -8.18
C LEU A 154 18.70 -19.46 -8.40
N PRO A 155 18.19 -20.09 -7.33
CA PRO A 155 17.21 -21.19 -7.47
C PRO A 155 15.97 -20.79 -8.28
N ARG A 156 15.59 -19.51 -8.21
CA ARG A 156 14.46 -18.90 -8.93
C ARG A 156 14.89 -18.08 -10.14
N GLY A 157 16.10 -18.32 -10.67
CA GLY A 157 16.68 -17.55 -11.77
C GLY A 157 15.85 -17.55 -13.06
N HIS A 158 15.02 -18.58 -13.30
CA HIS A 158 14.10 -18.59 -14.45
C HIS A 158 13.00 -17.51 -14.32
N PHE A 159 12.39 -17.33 -13.14
CA PHE A 159 11.43 -16.25 -12.90
C PHE A 159 12.09 -14.88 -12.99
N ALA A 160 13.27 -14.72 -12.38
CA ALA A 160 14.02 -13.48 -12.46
C ALA A 160 14.38 -13.13 -13.92
N SER A 161 14.79 -14.12 -14.73
CA SER A 161 15.08 -13.92 -16.15
C SER A 161 13.85 -13.52 -16.97
N GLU A 162 12.67 -14.05 -16.65
CA GLU A 162 11.42 -13.64 -17.32
C GLU A 162 11.03 -12.21 -16.95
N ALA A 163 11.10 -11.85 -15.66
CA ALA A 163 10.91 -10.48 -15.17
C ALA A 163 11.87 -9.48 -15.82
N LEU A 164 13.15 -9.86 -15.95
CA LEU A 164 14.16 -9.04 -16.63
C LEU A 164 13.84 -8.81 -18.11
N GLY A 165 13.11 -9.72 -18.77
CA GLY A 165 12.73 -9.62 -20.17
C GLY A 165 11.78 -8.44 -20.49
N HIS A 166 11.11 -7.89 -19.49
CA HIS A 166 10.27 -6.69 -19.59
C HIS A 166 10.66 -5.58 -18.61
N SER A 167 11.85 -5.71 -18.01
CA SER A 167 12.52 -4.69 -17.22
C SER A 167 13.42 -3.82 -18.11
N PHE A 168 13.85 -2.65 -17.63
CA PHE A 168 14.65 -1.74 -18.44
C PHE A 168 15.54 -0.79 -17.63
N THR A 169 16.55 -0.26 -18.31
CA THR A 169 17.46 0.76 -17.78
C THR A 169 17.17 2.12 -18.43
N VAL A 170 17.13 3.17 -17.62
CA VAL A 170 16.98 4.56 -18.04
C VAL A 170 18.25 5.34 -17.70
N PHE A 171 18.71 6.18 -18.62
CA PHE A 171 19.82 7.09 -18.39
C PHE A 171 19.27 8.50 -18.18
N ALA A 172 19.50 9.05 -16.99
CA ALA A 172 19.14 10.40 -16.62
C ALA A 172 20.41 11.24 -16.48
N ARG A 173 20.37 12.49 -16.95
CA ARG A 173 21.53 13.38 -16.96
C ARG A 173 22.02 13.73 -15.54
N ASP A 174 21.12 13.74 -14.58
CA ASP A 174 21.35 14.10 -13.19
C ASP A 174 20.25 13.51 -12.28
N MET A 175 20.43 13.68 -10.97
CA MET A 175 19.49 13.18 -9.96
C MET A 175 18.09 13.79 -10.04
N VAL A 176 17.96 15.04 -10.51
CA VAL A 176 16.66 15.70 -10.63
C VAL A 176 15.86 15.04 -11.74
N GLU A 177 16.48 14.77 -12.88
CA GLU A 177 15.84 14.02 -13.97
C GLU A 177 15.51 12.57 -13.55
N ALA A 178 16.42 11.92 -12.82
CA ALA A 178 16.21 10.55 -12.32
C ALA A 178 14.99 10.45 -11.40
N ILE A 179 14.87 11.37 -10.43
CA ILE A 179 13.72 11.41 -9.51
C ILE A 179 12.45 11.84 -10.23
N SER A 180 12.54 12.75 -11.20
CA SER A 180 11.38 13.15 -12.02
C SER A 180 10.82 11.95 -12.80
N PHE A 181 11.70 11.12 -13.38
CA PHE A 181 11.29 9.86 -14.02
C PHE A 181 10.70 8.88 -13.01
N SER A 182 11.32 8.72 -11.84
CA SER A 182 10.82 7.86 -10.77
C SER A 182 9.42 8.28 -10.32
N ASN A 183 9.17 9.57 -10.10
CA ASN A 183 7.85 10.11 -9.77
C ASN A 183 6.82 9.86 -10.87
N LEU A 184 7.23 9.91 -12.15
CA LEU A 184 6.36 9.58 -13.28
C LEU A 184 6.00 8.09 -13.29
N TYR A 185 6.99 7.22 -13.07
CA TYR A 185 6.81 5.77 -13.00
C TYR A 185 5.94 5.36 -11.79
N ALA A 186 6.16 6.00 -10.65
CA ALA A 186 5.50 5.80 -9.36
C ALA A 186 5.67 4.35 -8.82
N PRO A 187 6.91 3.95 -8.50
CA PRO A 187 7.23 2.57 -8.13
C PRO A 187 6.63 2.16 -6.79
N GLU A 188 6.40 0.85 -6.62
CA GLU A 188 6.12 0.24 -5.32
C GLU A 188 7.27 0.49 -4.34
N HIS A 189 8.50 0.12 -4.73
CA HIS A 189 9.72 0.34 -3.95
C HIS A 189 10.70 1.23 -4.71
N LEU A 190 11.27 2.22 -4.01
CA LEU A 190 12.29 3.12 -4.54
C LEU A 190 13.58 2.99 -3.74
N ILE A 191 14.66 2.52 -4.36
CA ILE A 191 16.00 2.50 -3.77
C ILE A 191 16.81 3.66 -4.35
N ILE A 192 17.29 4.55 -3.49
CA ILE A 192 18.16 5.67 -3.88
C ILE A 192 19.58 5.35 -3.41
N ASN A 193 20.34 4.68 -4.28
CA ASN A 193 21.71 4.27 -4.04
C ASN A 193 22.67 5.27 -4.69
N VAL A 194 22.73 6.47 -4.13
CA VAL A 194 23.59 7.56 -4.61
C VAL A 194 24.31 8.22 -3.44
N LYS A 195 25.32 9.04 -3.71
CA LYS A 195 25.97 9.84 -2.68
C LYS A 195 25.01 10.88 -2.08
N ASP A 196 25.02 10.98 -0.74
CA ASP A 196 24.16 11.88 0.04
C ASP A 196 22.66 11.70 -0.27
N ALA A 197 22.21 10.44 -0.40
CA ALA A 197 20.85 10.05 -0.81
C ALA A 197 19.73 10.82 -0.07
N GLU A 198 19.91 11.07 1.23
CA GLU A 198 18.91 11.71 2.09
C GLU A 198 18.61 13.16 1.68
N LYS A 199 19.54 13.84 1.00
CA LYS A 199 19.33 15.22 0.51
C LYS A 199 18.25 15.31 -0.57
N TRP A 200 17.93 14.18 -1.20
CA TRP A 200 16.97 14.11 -2.30
C TRP A 200 15.54 13.77 -1.86
N GLU A 201 15.33 13.46 -0.58
CA GLU A 201 14.03 13.04 -0.03
C GLU A 201 12.91 14.04 -0.37
N GLY A 202 13.19 15.34 -0.27
CA GLY A 202 12.20 16.40 -0.55
C GLY A 202 11.73 16.50 -2.00
N LEU A 203 12.31 15.75 -2.95
CA LEU A 203 11.88 15.69 -4.35
C LEU A 203 11.03 14.45 -4.66
N ILE A 204 10.88 13.54 -3.72
CA ILE A 204 10.10 12.31 -3.93
C ILE A 204 8.63 12.65 -3.76
N GLU A 205 7.85 12.42 -4.81
CA GLU A 205 6.40 12.65 -4.83
C GLU A 205 5.63 11.33 -4.84
N ASN A 206 6.07 10.34 -5.63
CA ASN A 206 5.35 9.08 -5.82
C ASN A 206 6.28 7.87 -5.62
N ALA A 207 6.19 7.21 -4.47
CA ALA A 207 6.79 5.91 -4.19
C ALA A 207 6.04 5.24 -3.04
N GLY A 208 5.88 3.92 -3.06
CA GLY A 208 5.22 3.19 -1.97
C GLY A 208 6.07 3.15 -0.70
N SER A 209 7.34 2.76 -0.82
CA SER A 209 8.34 2.78 0.24
C SER A 209 9.71 3.14 -0.33
N VAL A 210 10.51 3.88 0.44
CA VAL A 210 11.79 4.42 0.00
C VAL A 210 12.94 3.88 0.85
N PHE A 211 14.03 3.51 0.19
CA PHE A 211 15.26 3.02 0.81
C PHE A 211 16.43 3.92 0.44
N MET A 212 17.10 4.47 1.45
CA MET A 212 18.12 5.50 1.26
C MET A 212 19.52 4.94 1.49
N GLY A 213 20.39 5.12 0.49
CA GLY A 213 21.81 4.83 0.57
C GLY A 213 22.20 3.35 0.45
N GLN A 214 23.51 3.11 0.47
CA GLN A 214 24.15 1.83 0.09
C GLN A 214 23.82 0.62 0.97
N TRP A 215 23.31 0.85 2.17
CA TRP A 215 23.14 -0.19 3.21
C TRP A 215 21.67 -0.50 3.50
N SER A 216 20.77 -0.02 2.64
CA SER A 216 19.33 -0.16 2.81
C SER A 216 18.74 -0.97 1.64
N PRO A 217 19.06 -2.26 1.48
CA PRO A 217 18.42 -3.08 0.45
C PRO A 217 16.93 -3.23 0.76
N GLU A 218 16.08 -3.35 -0.26
CA GLU A 218 14.62 -3.52 -0.10
C GLU A 218 14.28 -4.63 0.90
N SER A 219 15.07 -5.71 0.90
CA SER A 219 14.89 -6.87 1.77
C SER A 219 14.76 -6.51 3.25
N VAL A 220 15.43 -5.47 3.76
CA VAL A 220 15.22 -5.12 5.19
C VAL A 220 13.80 -4.61 5.44
N GLY A 221 13.19 -3.91 4.47
CA GLY A 221 11.79 -3.46 4.51
C GLY A 221 10.79 -4.61 4.39
N ASP A 222 11.09 -5.58 3.53
CA ASP A 222 10.23 -6.75 3.35
C ASP A 222 10.07 -7.59 4.62
N TYR A 223 11.10 -7.60 5.45
CA TYR A 223 11.17 -8.51 6.58
C TYR A 223 11.08 -7.83 7.95
N ALA A 224 11.87 -6.80 8.23
CA ALA A 224 12.18 -6.47 9.64
C ALA A 224 12.52 -5.01 10.00
N SER A 225 12.63 -4.08 9.05
CA SER A 225 12.92 -2.67 9.38
C SER A 225 11.81 -2.02 10.21
N GLY A 226 10.57 -2.49 10.02
CA GLY A 226 9.36 -1.99 10.68
C GLY A 226 8.39 -1.30 9.73
N THR A 227 8.81 -0.97 8.50
CA THR A 227 7.89 -0.51 7.44
C THR A 227 6.97 -1.65 6.98
N ASN A 228 5.94 -1.31 6.20
CA ASN A 228 4.97 -2.27 5.72
C ASN A 228 5.19 -2.55 4.22
N HIS A 229 5.47 -3.80 3.86
CA HIS A 229 5.69 -4.20 2.45
C HIS A 229 4.42 -4.44 1.64
N VAL A 230 3.22 -4.17 2.20
CA VAL A 230 1.98 -4.24 1.42
C VAL A 230 1.75 -2.86 0.82
N LEU A 231 2.28 -2.69 -0.39
CA LEU A 231 2.41 -1.41 -1.07
C LEU A 231 1.64 -1.41 -2.40
N PRO A 232 1.31 -0.21 -2.94
CA PRO A 232 0.62 -0.10 -4.21
C PRO A 232 1.57 -0.31 -5.38
N THR A 233 1.20 -1.18 -6.33
CA THR A 233 1.97 -1.45 -7.56
C THR A 233 1.30 -0.78 -8.77
N TYR A 234 1.79 -0.99 -10.00
CA TYR A 234 1.17 -0.51 -11.24
C TYR A 234 1.04 1.03 -11.35
N GLY A 235 1.84 1.76 -10.59
CA GLY A 235 1.74 3.22 -10.47
C GLY A 235 0.58 3.71 -9.60
N TYR A 236 -0.07 2.84 -8.81
CA TYR A 236 -1.06 3.28 -7.81
C TYR A 236 -0.42 4.05 -6.64
N ALA A 237 0.91 4.03 -6.50
CA ALA A 237 1.64 4.88 -5.55
C ALA A 237 1.39 6.39 -5.76
N ARG A 238 0.83 6.80 -6.91
CA ARG A 238 0.39 8.19 -7.15
C ARG A 238 -0.76 8.65 -6.27
N MET A 239 -1.55 7.72 -5.72
CA MET A 239 -2.74 8.07 -4.94
C MET A 239 -3.02 7.15 -3.74
N TYR A 240 -2.36 6.01 -3.64
CA TYR A 240 -2.43 5.10 -2.51
C TYR A 240 -1.15 5.16 -1.68
N SER A 241 -1.31 5.03 -0.37
CA SER A 241 -0.20 4.73 0.54
C SER A 241 -0.13 3.23 0.79
N GLY A 242 1.02 2.75 1.27
CA GLY A 242 1.16 1.42 1.86
C GLY A 242 0.20 1.16 3.04
N VAL A 243 0.01 -0.11 3.39
CA VAL A 243 -0.83 -0.48 4.54
C VAL A 243 -0.25 0.12 5.83
N SER A 244 -1.09 0.81 6.58
CA SER A 244 -0.76 1.46 7.85
C SER A 244 -1.77 1.09 8.94
N LEU A 245 -1.61 1.67 10.13
CA LEU A 245 -2.60 1.51 11.21
C LEU A 245 -3.98 2.08 10.79
N ASP A 246 -3.99 3.24 10.16
CA ASP A 246 -5.21 3.93 9.72
C ASP A 246 -6.00 3.09 8.72
N SER A 247 -5.32 2.19 7.98
CA SER A 247 -5.98 1.28 7.04
C SER A 247 -7.02 0.37 7.71
N PHE A 248 -6.92 0.14 9.03
CA PHE A 248 -7.80 -0.71 9.85
C PHE A 248 -8.79 0.10 10.71
N GLN A 249 -8.83 1.42 10.56
CA GLN A 249 -9.64 2.31 11.38
C GLN A 249 -10.64 3.12 10.55
N LYS A 250 -11.56 3.78 11.26
CA LYS A 250 -12.44 4.82 10.71
C LYS A 250 -12.40 5.99 11.67
N PHE A 251 -12.36 7.20 11.14
CA PHE A 251 -12.34 8.42 11.93
C PHE A 251 -13.73 9.03 11.94
N ILE A 252 -14.44 8.92 13.08
CA ILE A 252 -15.80 9.46 13.24
C ILE A 252 -15.70 10.91 13.72
N THR A 253 -16.26 11.85 12.96
CA THR A 253 -16.38 13.25 13.38
C THR A 253 -17.52 13.40 14.38
N VAL A 254 -17.27 14.12 15.48
CA VAL A 254 -18.27 14.40 16.51
C VAL A 254 -18.36 15.90 16.74
N GLN A 255 -19.56 16.43 16.67
CA GLN A 255 -19.85 17.83 16.95
C GLN A 255 -20.89 17.95 18.05
N SER A 256 -20.70 18.91 18.95
CA SER A 256 -21.65 19.30 19.98
C SER A 256 -21.66 20.81 20.06
N LEU A 257 -22.84 21.40 20.01
CA LEU A 257 -23.04 22.84 20.14
C LEU A 257 -23.81 23.11 21.43
N THR A 258 -23.36 24.12 22.16
CA THR A 258 -24.17 24.75 23.20
C THR A 258 -25.26 25.61 22.55
N GLU A 259 -26.24 26.08 23.35
CA GLU A 259 -27.23 27.04 22.88
C GLU A 259 -26.57 28.30 22.30
N GLU A 260 -25.56 28.86 23.00
CA GLU A 260 -24.80 30.00 22.53
C GLU A 260 -24.08 29.71 21.19
N GLY A 261 -23.51 28.51 21.06
CA GLY A 261 -22.90 28.06 19.81
C GLY A 261 -23.89 28.04 18.65
N LEU A 262 -25.11 27.53 18.89
CA LEU A 262 -26.16 27.52 17.87
C LEU A 262 -26.68 28.93 17.58
N ARG A 263 -26.82 29.83 18.56
CA ARG A 263 -27.19 31.23 18.32
C ARG A 263 -26.18 31.97 17.44
N LYS A 264 -24.88 31.67 17.59
CA LYS A 264 -23.82 32.23 16.74
C LYS A 264 -23.81 31.63 15.34
N LEU A 265 -23.84 30.30 15.21
CA LEU A 265 -23.67 29.62 13.91
C LEU A 265 -24.97 29.53 13.11
N GLY A 266 -26.10 29.37 13.79
CA GLY A 266 -27.40 29.06 13.22
C GLY A 266 -27.88 30.03 12.14
N PRO A 267 -27.77 31.36 12.31
CA PRO A 267 -28.18 32.32 11.29
C PRO A 267 -27.44 32.12 9.95
N TYR A 268 -26.15 31.79 9.99
CA TYR A 268 -25.37 31.50 8.78
C TYR A 268 -25.84 30.20 8.11
N VAL A 269 -26.05 29.14 8.89
CA VAL A 269 -26.55 27.85 8.37
C VAL A 269 -27.93 28.01 7.74
N ALA A 270 -28.83 28.75 8.39
CA ALA A 270 -30.16 29.04 7.86
C ALA A 270 -30.09 29.83 6.55
N LYS A 271 -29.16 30.79 6.43
CA LYS A 271 -28.97 31.57 5.21
C LYS A 271 -28.39 30.74 4.07
N MET A 272 -27.41 29.89 4.36
CA MET A 272 -26.85 28.97 3.36
C MET A 272 -27.91 27.97 2.87
N ALA A 273 -28.67 27.37 3.79
CA ALA A 273 -29.76 26.46 3.43
C ALA A 273 -30.86 27.14 2.59
N GLU A 274 -31.12 28.43 2.80
CA GLU A 274 -32.02 29.21 1.94
C GLU A 274 -31.47 29.39 0.52
N VAL A 275 -30.18 29.73 0.39
CA VAL A 275 -29.51 29.85 -0.92
C VAL A 275 -29.52 28.52 -1.69
N GLU A 276 -29.36 27.40 -0.97
CA GLU A 276 -29.42 26.05 -1.55
C GLU A 276 -30.85 25.53 -1.79
N GLY A 277 -31.89 26.25 -1.35
CA GLY A 277 -33.28 25.82 -1.48
C GLY A 277 -33.65 24.63 -0.58
N LEU A 278 -32.90 24.37 0.49
CA LEU A 278 -33.08 23.27 1.43
C LEU A 278 -33.88 23.67 2.67
N GLU A 279 -35.17 23.92 2.50
CA GLU A 279 -36.04 24.47 3.55
C GLU A 279 -36.09 23.61 4.83
N ALA A 280 -36.07 22.28 4.72
CA ALA A 280 -36.05 21.41 5.89
C ALA A 280 -34.77 21.56 6.74
N HIS A 281 -33.61 21.78 6.10
CA HIS A 281 -32.35 22.04 6.81
C HIS A 281 -32.40 23.38 7.55
N LYS A 282 -32.94 24.43 6.91
CA LYS A 282 -33.17 25.74 7.53
C LYS A 282 -34.10 25.63 8.75
N ARG A 283 -35.21 24.88 8.64
CA ARG A 283 -36.17 24.67 9.74
C ARG A 283 -35.56 23.95 10.93
N ALA A 284 -34.68 22.98 10.70
CA ALA A 284 -33.99 22.27 11.78
C ALA A 284 -33.20 23.21 12.70
N VAL A 285 -32.69 24.33 12.18
CA VAL A 285 -31.98 25.34 12.95
C VAL A 285 -32.94 26.38 13.53
N THR A 286 -33.79 26.96 12.69
CA THR A 286 -34.65 28.10 13.07
C THR A 286 -35.67 27.76 14.15
N LEU A 287 -36.26 26.56 14.14
CA LEU A 287 -37.19 26.12 15.18
C LEU A 287 -36.52 26.00 16.56
N ARG A 288 -35.23 25.60 16.62
CA ARG A 288 -34.48 25.55 17.88
C ARG A 288 -34.14 26.96 18.39
N LEU A 289 -33.78 27.86 17.49
CA LEU A 289 -33.54 29.26 17.86
C LEU A 289 -34.82 29.92 18.39
N GLN A 290 -35.97 29.63 17.77
CA GLN A 290 -37.29 30.09 18.23
C GLN A 290 -37.63 29.54 19.62
N ASP A 291 -37.47 28.23 19.84
CA ASP A 291 -37.69 27.60 21.17
C ASP A 291 -36.84 28.28 22.27
N MET A 292 -35.59 28.60 21.96
CA MET A 292 -34.70 29.31 22.89
C MET A 292 -35.06 30.79 23.09
N GLU A 293 -35.80 31.41 22.16
CA GLU A 293 -36.33 32.77 22.30
C GLU A 293 -37.64 32.79 23.11
N GLU A 294 -38.42 31.70 23.03
CA GLU A 294 -39.70 31.54 23.74
C GLU A 294 -39.55 30.99 25.17
N ALA A 295 -38.40 30.43 25.53
CA ALA A 295 -38.10 29.95 26.88
C ALA A 295 -38.02 31.12 27.91
N PRO A 296 -38.75 31.07 29.04
CA PRO A 296 -38.70 32.13 30.05
C PRO A 296 -37.32 32.23 30.68
N ILE A 297 -36.81 33.47 30.81
CA ILE A 297 -35.59 33.76 31.55
C ILE A 297 -35.87 33.48 33.03
N ILE A 298 -35.34 32.37 33.56
CA ILE A 298 -35.37 32.01 34.98
C ILE A 298 -34.18 32.66 35.70
#